data_AF-A0A3C1D2W0-F1
#
_entry.id   AF-A0A3C1D2W0-F1
#
_cell.length_a   1.000
_cell.length_b   1.000
_cell.length_c   1.000
_cell.angle_alpha   90.00
_cell.angle_beta   90.00
_cell.angle_gamma   90.00
#
_symmetry.space_group_name_H-M   'P 1'
#
loop_
_entity.id
_entity.type
_entity.pdbx_description
1 polymer ?
#
loop_
_entity_poly.entity_id
_entity_poly.type
_entity_poly.pdbx_seq_one_letter_code
_entity_poly.pdbx_strand_id
1 'polypeptide(L)'
;MSSNVGKGDRSIGPVIGYTDADLGALCQILADFEDAEVRAAREEVARVRVLARAGQLARKQAAGQTAKVRAHDMALRSIALELGAASRVSDRSMQRQINDAVQLVEDYPALLEARETGAITRQHVTLVVEAGAPLPPEVRAEFDRLATERCLT
;
A
#
# COMPACT_ATOMS: atom_id res chain seq x y z
N MET A 1 17.00 30.71 62.10
CA MET A 1 16.67 31.97 61.41
C MET A 1 17.78 32.21 60.40
N SER A 2 17.62 32.17 59.09
CA SER A 2 16.46 31.94 58.24
C SER A 2 16.95 31.36 56.91
N SER A 3 16.16 30.45 56.37
CA SER A 3 16.13 30.02 54.97
C SER A 3 16.19 31.19 53.99
N ASN A 4 16.81 31.02 52.83
CA ASN A 4 16.17 31.49 51.60
C ASN A 4 16.53 30.63 50.39
N VAL A 5 15.58 29.78 50.03
CA VAL A 5 15.49 29.04 48.78
C VAL A 5 15.12 30.04 47.68
N GLY A 6 16.02 30.20 46.72
CA GLY A 6 15.80 30.97 45.49
C GLY A 6 14.82 30.25 44.56
N LYS A 7 13.55 30.59 44.74
CA LYS A 7 12.39 30.44 43.86
C LYS A 7 12.77 30.42 42.37
N GLY A 8 12.55 29.27 41.75
CA GLY A 8 12.63 29.06 40.30
C GLY A 8 11.58 28.04 39.88
N ASP A 9 10.35 28.23 40.36
CA ASP A 9 9.17 27.49 39.92
C ASP A 9 8.90 27.89 38.45
N ARG A 10 9.53 27.16 37.54
CA ARG A 10 9.13 27.16 36.13
C ARG A 10 7.80 26.44 36.08
N SER A 11 6.73 27.24 36.11
CA SER A 11 5.39 26.89 35.66
C SER A 11 5.49 26.17 34.31
N ILE A 12 5.50 24.84 34.38
CA ILE A 12 5.10 23.99 33.27
C ILE A 12 3.58 24.17 33.22
N GLY A 13 3.07 24.71 32.11
CA GLY A 13 1.63 24.88 31.88
C GLY A 13 0.87 23.57 32.11
N PRO A 14 -0.48 23.59 32.15
CA PRO A 14 -1.26 22.39 32.46
C PRO A 14 -0.88 21.31 31.46
N VAL A 15 -0.15 20.29 31.93
CA VAL A 15 -0.12 18.99 31.25
C VAL A 15 -1.59 18.66 31.06
N ILE A 16 -2.04 18.50 29.83
CA ILE A 16 -3.41 18.05 29.56
C ILE A 16 -3.52 16.69 30.24
N GLY A 17 -3.98 16.68 31.49
CA GLY A 17 -4.17 15.48 32.27
C GLY A 17 -5.43 14.84 31.71
N TYR A 18 -5.27 13.77 30.95
CA TYR A 18 -6.39 12.96 30.54
C TYR A 18 -7.03 12.36 31.80
N THR A 19 -8.34 12.56 31.95
CA THR A 19 -9.09 11.79 32.95
C THR A 19 -9.15 10.32 32.52
N ASP A 20 -9.48 9.41 33.43
CA ASP A 20 -9.69 7.98 33.07
C ASP A 20 -10.75 7.82 31.97
N ALA A 21 -11.76 8.69 31.95
CA ALA A 21 -12.76 8.73 30.90
C ALA A 21 -12.17 9.18 29.55
N ASP A 22 -11.29 10.19 29.55
CA ASP A 22 -10.62 10.64 28.32
C ASP A 22 -9.64 9.59 27.78
N LEU A 23 -8.91 8.89 28.66
CA LEU A 23 -8.05 7.77 28.26
C LEU A 23 -8.87 6.62 27.66
N GLY A 24 -10.01 6.29 28.26
CA GLY A 24 -10.93 5.29 27.70
C GLY A 24 -11.46 5.68 26.32
N ALA A 25 -11.85 6.94 26.14
CA ALA A 25 -12.28 7.46 24.84
C ALA A 25 -11.14 7.43 23.81
N LEU A 26 -9.93 7.81 24.20
CA LEU A 26 -8.76 7.76 23.33
C LEU A 26 -8.43 6.32 22.90
N CYS A 27 -8.47 5.35 23.81
CA CYS A 27 -8.27 3.94 23.46
C CYS A 27 -9.30 3.44 22.44
N GLN A 28 -10.56 3.84 22.56
CA GLN A 28 -11.59 3.47 21.59
C GLN A 28 -11.32 4.12 20.22
N ILE A 29 -10.96 5.41 20.20
CA ILE A 29 -10.61 6.12 18.96
C ILE A 29 -9.41 5.46 18.27
N LEU A 30 -8.39 5.06 19.03
CA LEU A 30 -7.21 4.38 18.49
C LEU A 30 -7.59 3.01 17.89
N ALA A 31 -8.39 2.22 18.61
CA ALA A 31 -8.86 0.93 18.10
C ALA A 31 -9.67 1.08 16.82
N ASP A 32 -10.61 2.04 16.78
CA ASP A 32 -11.44 2.31 15.60
C ASP A 32 -10.59 2.79 14.41
N PHE A 33 -9.55 3.58 14.67
CA PHE A 33 -8.61 4.06 13.66
C PHE A 33 -7.75 2.93 13.09
N GLU A 34 -7.14 2.10 13.94
CA GLU A 34 -6.35 0.94 13.52
C GLU A 34 -7.19 -0.02 12.67
N ASP A 35 -8.42 -0.31 13.09
CA ASP A 35 -9.37 -1.13 12.35
C ASP A 35 -9.73 -0.52 10.98
N ALA A 36 -9.89 0.80 10.90
CA ALA A 36 -10.16 1.50 9.65
C ALA A 36 -8.98 1.40 8.68
N GLU A 37 -7.76 1.57 9.17
CA GLU A 37 -6.54 1.47 8.36
C GLU A 37 -6.34 0.05 7.81
N VAL A 38 -6.56 -0.99 8.62
CA VAL A 38 -6.48 -2.39 8.17
C VAL A 38 -7.54 -2.68 7.09
N ARG A 39 -8.79 -2.21 7.27
CA ARG A 39 -9.83 -2.35 6.25
C ARG A 39 -9.45 -1.64 4.95
N ALA A 40 -8.94 -0.41 5.03
CA ALA A 40 -8.51 0.34 3.86
C ALA A 40 -7.37 -0.36 3.12
N ALA A 41 -6.41 -0.92 3.85
CA ALA A 41 -5.31 -1.69 3.27
C ALA A 41 -5.79 -2.96 2.55
N ARG A 42 -6.73 -3.69 3.14
CA ARG A 42 -7.35 -4.87 2.50
C ARG A 42 -8.06 -4.51 1.19
N GLU A 43 -8.84 -3.44 1.18
CA GLU A 43 -9.53 -2.98 -0.03
C GLU A 43 -8.56 -2.51 -1.11
N GLU A 44 -7.49 -1.81 -0.73
CA GLU A 44 -6.44 -1.41 -1.67
C GLU A 44 -5.77 -2.64 -2.30
N VAL A 45 -5.40 -3.63 -1.50
CA VAL A 45 -4.78 -4.87 -1.99
C VAL A 45 -5.76 -5.69 -2.83
N ALA A 46 -7.03 -5.77 -2.45
CA ALA A 46 -8.06 -6.42 -3.25
C ALA A 46 -8.18 -5.77 -4.63
N ARG A 47 -8.18 -4.43 -4.70
CA ARG A 47 -8.18 -3.67 -5.96
C ARG A 47 -6.93 -3.98 -6.79
N VAL A 48 -5.74 -3.98 -6.19
CA VAL A 48 -4.49 -4.37 -6.87
C VAL A 48 -4.64 -5.76 -7.50
N ARG A 49 -5.13 -6.76 -6.77
CA ARG A 49 -5.31 -8.12 -7.31
C ARG A 49 -6.34 -8.18 -8.44
N VAL A 50 -7.42 -7.40 -8.38
CA VAL A 50 -8.39 -7.27 -9.49
C VAL A 50 -7.71 -6.73 -10.75
N LEU A 51 -6.93 -5.65 -10.61
CA LEU A 51 -6.21 -5.03 -11.73
C LEU A 51 -5.14 -5.97 -12.31
N ALA A 52 -4.43 -6.71 -11.46
CA ALA A 52 -3.47 -7.72 -11.91
C ALA A 52 -4.17 -8.81 -12.75
N ARG A 53 -5.32 -9.32 -12.30
CA ARG A 53 -6.13 -10.29 -13.08
C ARG A 53 -6.56 -9.73 -14.43
N ALA A 54 -6.89 -8.43 -14.52
CA ALA A 54 -7.21 -7.77 -15.78
C ALA A 54 -6.02 -7.77 -16.75
N GLY A 55 -4.80 -7.50 -16.26
CA GLY A 55 -3.57 -7.62 -17.05
C GLY A 55 -3.30 -9.05 -17.53
N GLN A 56 -3.50 -10.06 -16.67
CA GLN A 56 -3.37 -11.46 -17.07
C GLN A 56 -4.40 -11.88 -18.11
N LEU A 57 -5.62 -11.36 -18.05
CA LEU A 57 -6.64 -11.59 -19.06
C LEU A 57 -6.19 -11.04 -20.43
N ALA A 58 -5.61 -9.83 -20.46
CA ALA A 58 -5.05 -9.26 -21.69
C ALA A 58 -3.93 -10.13 -22.28
N ARG A 59 -3.00 -10.61 -21.45
CA ARG A 59 -1.94 -11.56 -21.83
C ARG A 59 -2.52 -12.86 -22.40
N LYS A 60 -3.53 -13.43 -21.74
CA LYS A 60 -4.20 -14.66 -22.17
C LYS A 60 -4.90 -14.50 -23.52
N GLN A 61 -5.60 -13.38 -23.75
CA GLN A 61 -6.27 -13.10 -25.02
C GLN A 61 -5.27 -12.97 -26.20
N ALA A 62 -4.05 -12.50 -25.93
CA ALA A 62 -3.02 -12.31 -26.95
C ALA A 62 -2.22 -13.58 -27.28
N ALA A 63 -2.16 -14.57 -26.39
CA ALA A 63 -1.23 -15.71 -26.47
C ALA A 63 -1.35 -16.55 -27.75
N GLY A 64 -2.55 -16.62 -28.36
CA GLY A 64 -2.84 -17.38 -29.58
C GLY A 64 -2.76 -16.59 -30.89
N GLN A 65 -2.37 -15.31 -30.86
CA GLN A 65 -2.37 -14.44 -32.03
C GLN A 65 -1.00 -14.39 -32.71
N THR A 66 -0.96 -14.27 -34.05
CA THR A 66 0.29 -14.13 -34.80
C THR A 66 1.05 -12.85 -34.43
N ALA A 67 0.33 -11.75 -34.19
CA ALA A 67 0.89 -10.47 -33.76
C ALA A 67 0.69 -10.23 -32.26
N LYS A 68 1.31 -11.07 -31.41
CA LYS A 68 1.09 -11.10 -29.95
C LYS A 68 1.17 -9.74 -29.25
N VAL A 69 2.19 -8.93 -29.55
CA VAL A 69 2.38 -7.61 -28.91
C VAL A 69 1.22 -6.68 -29.24
N ARG A 70 0.89 -6.54 -30.53
CA ARG A 70 -0.25 -5.72 -30.97
C ARG A 70 -1.57 -6.22 -30.39
N ALA A 71 -1.77 -7.55 -30.38
CA ALA A 71 -2.97 -8.16 -29.82
C ALA A 71 -3.10 -7.89 -28.32
N HIS A 72 -2.00 -7.99 -27.57
CA HIS A 72 -1.93 -7.63 -26.15
C HIS A 72 -2.28 -6.16 -25.92
N ASP A 73 -1.67 -5.25 -26.67
CA ASP A 73 -1.92 -3.81 -26.53
C ASP A 73 -3.37 -3.43 -26.85
N MET A 74 -4.01 -4.14 -27.78
CA MET A 74 -5.43 -3.96 -28.09
C MET A 74 -6.32 -4.51 -26.98
N ALA A 75 -6.04 -5.71 -26.49
CA ALA A 75 -6.77 -6.34 -25.39
C ALA A 75 -6.69 -5.48 -24.11
N LEU A 76 -5.48 -5.03 -23.76
CA LEU A 76 -5.25 -4.20 -22.58
C LEU A 76 -6.00 -2.86 -22.67
N ARG A 77 -6.00 -2.19 -23.84
CA ARG A 77 -6.78 -0.97 -24.07
C ARG A 77 -8.29 -1.18 -23.90
N SER A 78 -8.82 -2.26 -24.46
CA SER A 78 -10.25 -2.59 -24.32
C SER A 78 -10.64 -2.75 -22.85
N ILE A 79 -9.87 -3.55 -22.11
CA ILE A 79 -10.11 -3.81 -20.68
C ILE A 79 -9.93 -2.53 -19.85
N ALA A 80 -8.90 -1.72 -20.14
CA ALA A 80 -8.64 -0.47 -19.44
C ALA A 80 -9.75 0.58 -19.67
N LEU A 81 -10.37 0.61 -20.83
CA LEU A 81 -11.54 1.48 -21.09
C LEU A 81 -12.73 1.08 -20.23
N GLU A 82 -13.04 -0.22 -20.14
CA GLU A 82 -14.16 -0.72 -19.33
C GLU A 82 -13.95 -0.40 -17.83
N LEU A 83 -12.75 -0.69 -17.31
CA LEU A 83 -12.41 -0.42 -15.91
C LEU A 83 -12.27 1.09 -15.62
N GLY A 84 -11.73 1.84 -16.58
CA GLY A 84 -11.54 3.29 -16.50
C GLY A 84 -12.88 4.04 -16.44
N ALA A 85 -13.86 3.63 -17.24
CA ALA A 85 -15.23 4.16 -17.19
C ALA A 85 -15.89 3.93 -15.82
N ALA A 86 -15.76 2.72 -15.26
CA ALA A 86 -16.29 2.40 -13.94
C ALA A 86 -15.59 3.18 -12.80
N SER A 87 -14.29 3.46 -12.94
CA SER A 87 -13.47 4.13 -11.93
C SER A 87 -13.31 5.64 -12.13
N ARG A 88 -13.88 6.23 -13.19
CA ARG A 88 -13.69 7.64 -13.60
C ARG A 88 -12.21 8.04 -13.76
N VAL A 89 -11.39 7.17 -14.35
CA VAL A 89 -9.99 7.48 -14.69
C VAL A 89 -9.74 7.31 -16.17
N SER A 90 -8.74 8.00 -16.71
CA SER A 90 -8.39 7.87 -18.13
C SER A 90 -7.89 6.47 -18.46
N ASP A 91 -8.11 6.04 -19.70
CA ASP A 91 -7.57 4.78 -20.25
C ASP A 91 -6.07 4.64 -19.98
N ARG A 92 -5.29 5.70 -20.27
CA ARG A 92 -3.83 5.68 -20.04
C ARG A 92 -3.47 5.50 -18.55
N SER A 93 -4.23 6.10 -17.64
CA SER A 93 -4.02 5.93 -16.20
C SER A 93 -4.39 4.50 -15.76
N MET A 94 -5.49 3.96 -16.27
CA MET A 94 -5.92 2.59 -15.95
C MET A 94 -4.94 1.54 -16.49
N GLN A 95 -4.42 1.70 -17.71
CA GLN A 95 -3.38 0.81 -18.23
C GLN A 95 -2.12 0.82 -17.36
N ARG A 96 -1.70 2.01 -16.88
CA ARG A 96 -0.58 2.12 -15.93
C ARG A 96 -0.89 1.37 -14.63
N GLN A 97 -2.05 1.61 -14.02
CA GLN A 97 -2.48 0.93 -12.81
C GLN A 97 -2.53 -0.60 -12.98
N ILE A 98 -2.99 -1.10 -14.13
CA ILE A 98 -2.97 -2.54 -14.44
C ILE A 98 -1.55 -3.07 -14.49
N ASN A 99 -0.64 -2.39 -15.21
CA ASN A 99 0.75 -2.84 -15.32
C ASN A 99 1.47 -2.81 -13.96
N ASP A 100 1.29 -1.74 -13.19
CA ASP A 100 1.86 -1.59 -11.85
C ASP A 100 1.31 -2.69 -10.91
N ALA A 101 0.02 -3.01 -11.00
CA ALA A 101 -0.60 -4.06 -10.21
C ALA A 101 -0.13 -5.47 -10.59
N VAL A 102 0.06 -5.74 -11.89
CA VAL A 102 0.66 -7.00 -12.35
C VAL A 102 2.07 -7.15 -11.78
N GLN A 103 2.90 -6.12 -11.88
CA GLN A 103 4.24 -6.15 -11.30
C GLN A 103 4.19 -6.40 -9.80
N LEU A 104 3.33 -5.71 -9.06
CA LEU A 104 3.23 -5.86 -7.61
C LEU A 104 2.80 -7.27 -7.19
N VAL A 105 1.83 -7.87 -7.88
CA VAL A 105 1.33 -9.22 -7.56
C VAL A 105 2.31 -10.32 -7.97
N GLU A 106 3.02 -10.15 -9.08
CA GLU A 106 3.95 -11.15 -9.61
C GLU A 106 5.33 -11.09 -8.91
N ASP A 107 5.86 -9.89 -8.71
CA ASP A 107 7.24 -9.69 -8.25
C ASP A 107 7.35 -9.47 -6.73
N TYR A 108 6.29 -9.00 -6.07
CA TYR A 108 6.32 -8.62 -4.64
C TYR A 108 5.16 -9.19 -3.79
N PRO A 109 4.92 -10.51 -3.82
CA PRO A 109 3.81 -11.12 -3.09
C PRO A 109 3.91 -10.99 -1.56
N ALA A 110 5.11 -11.06 -0.97
CA ALA A 110 5.29 -10.97 0.49
C ALA A 110 4.98 -9.55 0.99
N LEU A 111 5.45 -8.53 0.27
CA LEU A 111 5.13 -7.14 0.55
C LEU A 111 3.62 -6.87 0.46
N LEU A 112 2.95 -7.46 -0.52
CA LEU A 112 1.51 -7.30 -0.69
C LEU A 112 0.69 -7.97 0.43
N GLU A 113 1.13 -9.13 0.91
CA GLU A 113 0.53 -9.82 2.07
C GLU A 113 0.73 -9.01 3.36
N ALA A 114 1.95 -8.52 3.63
CA ALA A 114 2.22 -7.67 4.77
C ALA A 114 1.40 -6.36 4.72
N ARG A 115 1.16 -5.82 3.53
CA ARG A 115 0.29 -4.66 3.37
C ARG A 115 -1.16 -5.00 3.69
N GLU A 116 -1.67 -6.14 3.23
CA GLU A 116 -3.07 -6.56 3.45
C GLU A 116 -3.41 -6.77 4.92
N THR A 117 -2.45 -7.20 5.73
CA THR A 117 -2.64 -7.35 7.18
C THR A 117 -2.55 -6.02 7.93
N GLY A 118 -2.15 -4.93 7.26
CA GLY A 118 -1.87 -3.64 7.88
C GLY A 118 -0.52 -3.57 8.60
N ALA A 119 0.33 -4.60 8.46
CA ALA A 119 1.63 -4.65 9.12
C ALA A 119 2.63 -3.63 8.55
N ILE A 120 2.40 -3.17 7.33
CA ILE A 120 3.18 -2.09 6.69
C ILE A 120 2.27 -1.03 6.07
N THR A 121 2.81 0.18 5.95
CA THR A 121 2.09 1.30 5.32
C THR A 121 2.23 1.27 3.79
N ARG A 122 1.41 2.06 3.09
CA ARG A 122 1.58 2.29 1.64
C ARG A 122 2.96 2.83 1.28
N GLN A 123 3.56 3.64 2.14
CA GLN A 123 4.86 4.23 1.90
C GLN A 123 5.97 3.17 1.86
N HIS A 124 5.89 2.14 2.72
CA HIS A 124 6.80 0.99 2.66
C HIS A 124 6.68 0.28 1.31
N VAL A 125 5.45 0.04 0.84
CA VAL A 125 5.22 -0.59 -0.47
C VAL A 125 5.89 0.20 -1.60
N THR A 126 5.65 1.52 -1.63
CA THR A 126 6.26 2.40 -2.64
C THR A 126 7.78 2.33 -2.61
N LEU A 127 8.41 2.48 -1.45
CA LEU A 127 9.86 2.51 -1.31
C LEU A 127 10.51 1.18 -1.72
N VAL A 128 9.91 0.05 -1.33
CA VAL A 128 10.42 -1.28 -1.70
C VAL A 128 10.32 -1.49 -3.20
N VAL A 129 9.18 -1.16 -3.81
CA VAL A 129 8.99 -1.29 -5.27
C VAL A 129 9.95 -0.39 -6.04
N GLU A 130 10.15 0.85 -5.60
CA GLU A 130 11.11 1.78 -6.21
C GLU A 130 12.55 1.27 -6.12
N ALA A 131 12.94 0.73 -4.96
CA ALA A 131 14.27 0.15 -4.77
C ALA A 131 14.48 -1.15 -5.56
N GLY A 132 13.41 -1.94 -5.76
CA GLY A 132 13.44 -3.18 -6.52
C GLY A 132 13.31 -3.00 -8.03
N ALA A 133 12.78 -1.87 -8.52
CA ALA A 133 12.61 -1.58 -9.94
C ALA A 133 13.86 -1.78 -10.82
N PRO A 134 15.08 -1.33 -10.43
CA PRO A 134 16.30 -1.56 -11.22
C PRO A 134 16.84 -3.00 -11.13
N LEU A 135 16.29 -3.86 -10.26
CA LEU A 135 16.79 -5.21 -10.06
C LEU A 135 16.33 -6.15 -11.19
N PRO A 136 17.19 -7.11 -11.61
CA PRO A 136 16.80 -8.19 -12.52
C PRO A 136 15.65 -9.04 -11.95
N PRO A 137 14.72 -9.55 -12.78
CA PRO A 137 13.57 -10.34 -12.32
C PRO A 137 13.94 -11.53 -11.43
N GLU A 138 15.06 -12.20 -11.71
CA GLU A 138 15.54 -13.39 -11.01
C GLU A 138 15.85 -13.16 -9.53
N VAL A 139 16.16 -11.93 -9.12
CA VAL A 139 16.45 -11.59 -7.71
C VAL A 139 15.29 -10.89 -7.00
N ARG A 140 14.23 -10.49 -7.72
CA ARG A 140 13.11 -9.72 -7.15
C ARG A 140 12.37 -10.48 -6.06
N ALA A 141 12.16 -11.79 -6.24
CA ALA A 141 11.47 -12.60 -5.24
C ALA A 141 12.26 -12.74 -3.92
N GLU A 142 13.60 -12.75 -3.98
CA GLU A 142 14.43 -12.75 -2.78
C GLU A 142 14.45 -11.36 -2.13
N PHE A 143 14.60 -10.33 -2.95
CA PHE A 143 14.51 -8.95 -2.50
C PHE A 143 13.17 -8.63 -1.81
N ASP A 144 12.04 -9.04 -2.38
CA ASP A 144 10.70 -8.88 -1.80
C ASP A 144 10.62 -9.41 -0.37
N ARG A 145 11.06 -10.66 -0.15
CA ARG A 145 11.06 -11.27 1.18
C ARG A 145 11.93 -10.49 2.17
N LEU A 146 13.17 -10.19 1.79
CA LEU A 146 14.13 -9.50 2.67
C LEU A 146 13.69 -8.07 2.97
N ALA A 147 13.22 -7.34 1.97
CA ALA A 147 12.74 -5.97 2.15
C ALA A 147 11.50 -5.94 3.05
N THR A 148 10.57 -6.90 2.87
CA THR A 148 9.40 -7.04 3.73
C THR A 148 9.79 -7.32 5.18
N GLU A 149 10.72 -8.24 5.43
CA GLU A 149 11.24 -8.50 6.78
C GLU A 149 11.79 -7.22 7.43
N ARG A 150 12.54 -6.41 6.66
CA ARG A 150 13.08 -5.13 7.15
C ARG A 150 12.04 -4.07 7.44
N CYS A 151 10.87 -4.13 6.81
CA CYS A 151 9.76 -3.22 7.14
C CYS A 151 9.04 -3.59 8.44
N LEU A 152 9.22 -4.81 8.95
CA LEU A 152 8.53 -5.32 10.12
C LEU A 152 9.34 -5.22 11.43
N THR A 153 10.65 -5.00 11.33
CA THR A 153 11.58 -4.77 12.46
C THR A 153 11.80 -3.29 12.73
#